data_AF-A0A1U7IHG2-F1
#
_entry.id   AF-A0A1U7IHG2-F1
#
_cell.length_a   1.000
_cell.length_b   1.000
_cell.length_c   1.000
_cell.angle_alpha   90.00
_cell.angle_beta   90.00
_cell.angle_gamma   90.00
#
_symmetry.space_group_name_H-M   'P 1'
#
loop_
_entity.id
_entity.type
_entity.pdbx_description
1 polymer ?
#
loop_
_entity_poly.entity_id
_entity_poly.type
_entity_poly.pdbx_seq_one_letter_code
_entity_poly.pdbx_strand_id
1 'polypeptide(L)' 'MTIRKLTLEISESLYQKLAHIANLNEESIEHTAIWSILTSLPYLTTKAEKLKGMLDNITDENLHSEIDLGN' A
#
# COMPACT_ATOMS: atom_id res chain seq x y z
N MET A 1 10.41 -2.21 -23.40
CA MET A 1 10.13 -1.85 -21.99
C MET A 1 9.69 -0.39 -21.99
N THR A 2 8.48 -0.10 -21.53
CA THR A 2 7.94 1.27 -21.56
C THR A 2 8.18 1.91 -20.20
N ILE A 3 9.08 2.89 -20.15
CA ILE A 3 9.35 3.65 -18.93
C ILE A 3 8.36 4.81 -18.86
N ARG A 4 7.70 4.99 -17.71
CA ARG A 4 6.86 6.15 -17.42
C ARG A 4 7.42 6.90 -16.23
N LYS A 5 7.47 8.23 -16.31
CA LYS A 5 7.85 9.09 -15.19
C LYS A 5 6.63 9.32 -14.30
N LEU A 6 6.81 9.13 -12.99
CA LEU A 6 5.83 9.48 -11.98
C LEU A 6 6.36 10.66 -11.16
N THR A 7 5.46 11.57 -10.79
CA THR A 7 5.72 12.64 -9.82
C THR A 7 4.85 12.36 -8.61
N LEU A 8 5.44 12.35 -7.42
CA LEU A 8 4.74 12.01 -6.18
C LEU A 8 4.86 13.19 -5.21
N GLU A 9 3.74 13.57 -4.61
CA GLU A 9 3.72 14.43 -3.44
C GLU A 9 3.70 13.54 -2.21
N ILE A 10 4.72 13.67 -1.35
CA ILE A 10 4.86 12.91 -0.12
C ILE A 10 5.26 13.83 1.03
N SER A 11 5.06 13.38 2.27
CA SER A 11 5.56 14.12 3.42
C SER A 11 7.09 14.14 3.42
N GLU A 12 7.66 15.25 3.89
CA GLU A 12 9.12 15.39 4.07
C GLU A 12 9.70 14.25 4.93
N SER A 13 8.97 13.84 5.97
CA SER A 13 9.37 12.73 6.83
C SER A 13 9.49 11.39 6.10
N LEU A 14 8.65 11.15 5.09
CA LEU A 14 8.73 9.95 4.27
C LEU A 14 9.89 10.05 3.28
N TYR A 15 10.09 11.23 2.67
CA TYR A 15 11.22 11.48 1.79
C TYR A 15 12.56 11.23 2.49
N GLN A 16 12.74 11.72 3.72
CA GLN A 16 13.95 11.51 4.51
C GLN A 16 14.21 10.03 4.82
N LYS A 17 13.16 9.26 5.12
CA LYS A 17 13.28 7.81 5.34
C LYS A 17 13.71 7.09 4.06
N LEU A 18 13.10 7.44 2.92
CA LEU A 18 13.49 6.89 1.62
C LEU A 18 14.93 7.24 1.27
N ALA A 19 15.35 8.49 1.49
CA ALA A 19 16.72 8.95 1.27
C ALA A 19 17.74 8.20 2.14
N HIS A 20 17.41 7.97 3.42
CA HIS A 20 18.27 7.21 4.31
C HIS A 20 18.46 5.76 3.82
N ILE A 21 17.38 5.08 3.45
CA ILE A 21 17.42 3.70 2.95
C ILE A 21 18.18 3.63 1.63
N ALA A 22 17.89 4.54 0.71
CA ALA A 22 18.58 4.63 -0.58
C ALA A 22 20.10 4.79 -0.39
N ASN A 23 20.52 5.65 0.54
CA ASN A 23 21.93 5.84 0.87
C ASN A 23 22.58 4.59 1.47
N LEU A 24 21.87 3.83 2.32
CA LEU A 24 22.38 2.58 2.90
C LEU A 24 22.62 1.49 1.85
N ASN A 25 21.80 1.48 0.78
CA ASN A 25 21.86 0.47 -0.26
C ASN A 25 22.64 0.92 -1.51
N GLU A 26 23.19 2.15 -1.51
CA GLU A 26 23.83 2.77 -2.67
C GLU A 26 22.90 2.86 -3.90
N GLU A 27 21.60 3.10 -3.65
CA GLU A 27 20.55 3.18 -4.66
C GLU A 27 20.00 4.60 -4.82
N SER A 28 19.21 4.82 -5.87
CA SER A 28 18.45 6.06 -6.03
C SER A 28 17.18 6.04 -5.18
N ILE A 29 16.73 7.21 -4.72
CA ILE A 29 15.49 7.37 -3.95
C ILE A 29 14.29 6.83 -4.74
N GLU A 30 14.27 7.05 -6.06
CA GLU A 30 13.22 6.54 -6.95
C GLU A 30 13.20 5.02 -6.99
N HIS A 31 14.37 4.37 -7.03
CA HIS A 31 14.46 2.92 -7.01
C HIS A 31 13.91 2.37 -5.68
N THR A 32 14.37 2.91 -4.56
CA THR A 32 13.89 2.54 -3.23
C THR A 32 12.38 2.78 -3.08
N ALA A 33 11.84 3.87 -3.61
CA ALA A 33 10.41 4.16 -3.59
C ALA A 33 9.61 3.14 -4.41
N ILE A 34 10.06 2.82 -5.63
CA ILE A 34 9.42 1.80 -6.49
C ILE A 34 9.47 0.43 -5.83
N TRP A 35 10.62 0.05 -5.26
CA TRP A 35 10.79 -1.22 -4.57
C TRP A 35 9.90 -1.35 -3.33
N SER A 36 9.77 -0.26 -2.56
CA SER A 36 8.86 -0.20 -1.41
C SER A 36 7.40 -0.35 -1.84
N ILE A 37 7.01 0.27 -2.96
CA ILE A 37 5.67 0.08 -3.53
C ILE A 37 5.50 -1.38 -3.97
N LEU A 38 6.43 -1.92 -4.75
CA LEU A 38 6.38 -3.28 -5.28
C LEU A 38 6.23 -4.33 -4.17
N THR A 39 6.97 -4.19 -3.07
CA THR A 39 6.90 -5.11 -1.94
C THR A 39 5.58 -5.00 -1.16
N SER A 40 4.97 -3.82 -1.12
CA SER A 40 3.68 -3.60 -0.47
C SER A 40 2.46 -4.02 -1.30
N LEU A 41 2.57 -3.98 -2.64
CA LEU A 41 1.46 -4.19 -3.56
C LEU A 41 0.74 -5.53 -3.36
N PRO A 42 1.41 -6.70 -3.25
CA PRO A 42 0.72 -7.97 -3.05
C PRO A 42 -0.16 -7.98 -1.80
N TYR A 43 0.36 -7.45 -0.69
CA TYR A 43 -0.39 -7.36 0.56
C TYR A 43 -1.61 -6.43 0.42
N LEU A 44 -1.44 -5.28 -0.24
CA LEU A 44 -2.52 -4.33 -0.48
C LEU A 44 -3.61 -4.92 -1.37
N THR A 45 -3.24 -5.65 -2.43
CA THR A 45 -4.18 -6.34 -3.32
C THR A 45 -5.01 -7.36 -2.54
N THR A 46 -4.37 -8.26 -1.79
CA THR A 46 -5.07 -9.27 -0.98
C THR A 46 -6.01 -8.62 0.04
N LYS A 47 -5.57 -7.54 0.69
CA LYS A 47 -6.41 -6.81 1.65
C LYS A 47 -7.62 -6.17 0.97
N ALA A 48 -7.43 -5.55 -0.19
CA ALA A 48 -8.51 -4.94 -0.96
C ALA A 48 -9.52 -6.00 -1.44
N GLU A 49 -9.06 -7.13 -1.95
CA GLU A 49 -9.91 -8.25 -2.37
C GLU A 49 -10.71 -8.83 -1.20
N LYS A 50 -10.07 -9.03 -0.03
CA LYS A 50 -10.76 -9.49 1.18
C LYS A 50 -11.86 -8.53 1.60
N LEU A 51 -11.55 -7.23 1.70
CA LEU A 51 -12.53 -6.22 2.09
C LEU A 51 -13.67 -6.11 1.09
N LYS A 52 -13.38 -6.22 -0.21
CA LYS A 52 -14.39 -6.27 -1.25
C LYS A 52 -15.29 -7.50 -1.10
N GLY A 53 -14.71 -8.68 -0.86
CA GLY A 53 -15.48 -9.90 -0.61
C GLY A 53 -16.38 -9.77 0.63
N MET A 54 -15.90 -9.13 1.70
CA MET A 54 -16.75 -8.82 2.86
C MET A 54 -17.90 -7.90 2.48
N LEU A 55 -17.62 -6.79 1.78
CA LEU A 55 -18.64 -5.85 1.33
C LEU A 55 -19.69 -6.50 0.41
N ASP A 56 -19.26 -7.31 -0.54
CA ASP A 56 -20.14 -8.01 -1.49
C ASP A 56 -21.02 -9.06 -0.79
N ASN A 57 -20.61 -9.55 0.38
CA ASN A 57 -21.37 -10.50 1.19
C ASN A 57 -22.28 -9.82 2.21
N ILE A 58 -22.25 -8.50 2.35
CA ILE A 58 -23.19 -7.77 3.22
C ILE A 58 -24.57 -7.77 2.56
N THR A 59 -25.54 -8.36 3.25
CA THR A 59 -26.96 -8.35 2.94
C THR A 59 -27.71 -7.60 4.04
N ASP A 60 -28.94 -7.14 3.77
CA ASP A 60 -29.78 -6.47 4.78
C ASP A 60 -29.99 -7.35 6.03
N GLU A 61 -29.84 -8.67 5.91
CA GLU A 61 -30.00 -9.65 6.98
C GLU A 61 -28.77 -9.81 7.89
N ASN A 62 -27.55 -9.51 7.39
CA ASN A 62 -26.31 -9.67 8.15
C ASN A 62 -25.60 -8.35 8.51
N LEU A 63 -26.18 -7.21 8.11
CA LEU A 63 -25.69 -5.85 8.37
C LEU A 63 -25.47 -5.57 9.86
N HIS A 64 -26.22 -6.22 10.74
CA HIS A 64 -26.16 -6.03 12.19
C HIS A 64 -25.21 -6.99 12.93
N SER A 65 -24.74 -8.07 12.29
CA SER A 65 -23.97 -9.13 12.95
C SER A 65 -22.46 -9.08 12.74
N GLU A 66 -21.94 -8.27 11.80
CA GLU A 66 -20.50 -8.27 11.47
C GLU A 66 -19.69 -7.03 11.92
N ILE A 67 -20.28 -6.09 12.66
CA ILE A 67 -19.50 -5.03 13.32
C ILE A 67 -19.07 -5.49 14.73
N ASP A 68 -18.42 -6.65 14.82
CA ASP A 68 -17.49 -6.93 15.89
C ASP A 68 -16.08 -6.89 15.28
N LEU A 69 -15.55 -5.67 15.18
CA LEU A 69 -14.14 -5.44 14.87
C LEU A 69 -13.34 -5.84 16.11
N GLY A 70 -13.19 -7.16 16.30
CA GLY A 70 -12.51 -7.75 17.46
C GLY A 70 -11.19 -7.04 17.79
N ASN A 71 -11.01 -6.80 19.09
CA ASN A 71 -9.83 -6.19 19.72
C ASN A 71 -8.50 -6.86 19.32
#